data_AF-A0A8H7WP03-F1
#
_entry.id   AF-A0A8H7WP03-F1
#
_cell.length_a   1.000
_cell.length_b   1.000
_cell.length_c   1.000
_cell.angle_alpha   90.00
_cell.angle_beta   90.00
_cell.angle_gamma   90.00
#
_symmetry.space_group_name_H-M   'P 1'
#
loop_
_entity.id
_entity.type
_entity.pdbx_description
1 polymer ?
#
loop_
_entity_poly.entity_id
_entity_poly.type
_entity_poly.pdbx_seq_one_letter_code
_entity_poly.pdbx_strand_id
1 'polypeptide(L)'
;MLPLGINISRQSPLMPLLPTQHTASLGLTKAMLPFLKRLLLPLAAICFICILLSRSPTTPDLRYATRLPKIQEPIRIPIAHSYSNISGHKNPAAGPISEIELGKTSPDNAIPIVPSNVKTTTPEVLLDLTTCPRSPNRFTGHIRLPNMLFNISMDSPGAKTEEKRTFWNPTIFALPYWADNQYIIVSMVVANGEAYRRNVLCEASICHPKNKRSTTTRERICTEEDLRILGPNGGLRCVTAPIEVDVPPTPAERCSGVEQTLADIPGFHDPRLFYSGRGEPILMVVSQSRYACIGLWAIDLRVIYPTIGETFSSSPRRLGPGPLMSYPTLTELTRNPPSTRQSYEKNWVMFFPSPATSYLQYELNSTTRTIAQLIGGGLTTQNMTDTFEEPCLSDELGETETDIFTISSSWHQATPALKLVLCTRANTSCIGDNPDIVFFAAIQRKHNNGFGLPIRYERYFVVWSATWPFNMLAVSQNPILMANETNRGWKPTEIWDDVPEAKDEGREVWGEFTYTTTIAYAWGRAESDIREKGTGYLDDEVILSVGIDDKDGLYGKVVAEDLLQCLRICPGRL
;
A
#
# COMPACT_ATOMS: atom_id res chain seq x y z
N MET A 1 0.50 61.40 -44.29
CA MET A 1 1.33 62.59 -44.02
C MET A 1 2.74 62.12 -43.67
N LEU A 2 3.71 62.84 -44.21
CA LEU A 2 5.16 62.61 -44.29
C LEU A 2 5.87 62.94 -42.93
N PRO A 3 7.22 62.85 -42.79
CA PRO A 3 7.96 61.95 -41.88
C PRO A 3 8.89 62.73 -40.89
N LEU A 4 9.86 62.05 -40.25
CA LEU A 4 11.24 62.51 -39.90
C LEU A 4 11.91 61.40 -39.04
N GLY A 5 13.04 60.78 -39.41
CA GLY A 5 14.44 61.27 -39.30
C GLY A 5 15.03 60.84 -37.93
N ILE A 6 16.20 60.22 -37.73
CA ILE A 6 17.57 60.51 -38.19
C ILE A 6 18.51 59.33 -37.84
N ASN A 7 19.63 59.28 -38.55
CA ASN A 7 20.73 58.30 -38.65
C ASN A 7 21.96 58.68 -37.76
N ILE A 8 22.95 57.79 -37.57
CA ILE A 8 24.43 57.96 -37.34
C ILE A 8 24.99 56.63 -36.73
N SER A 9 25.74 55.79 -37.48
CA SER A 9 27.22 55.67 -37.62
C SER A 9 27.95 55.21 -36.34
N ARG A 10 28.96 54.33 -36.25
CA ARG A 10 30.00 53.66 -37.10
C ARG A 10 30.56 52.53 -36.17
N GLN A 11 31.20 51.42 -36.54
CA GLN A 11 32.50 51.28 -37.22
C GLN A 11 32.87 49.77 -37.23
N SER A 12 33.40 49.26 -38.35
CA SER A 12 34.08 47.95 -38.45
C SER A 12 35.61 48.15 -38.49
N PRO A 13 36.41 47.10 -38.22
CA PRO A 13 37.30 46.57 -39.28
C PRO A 13 37.38 45.02 -39.26
N LEU A 14 37.19 44.33 -40.40
CA LEU A 14 38.19 43.87 -41.39
C LEU A 14 39.05 42.65 -40.96
N MET A 15 38.61 41.46 -41.43
CA MET A 15 39.29 40.38 -42.19
C MET A 15 40.83 40.23 -42.15
N PRO A 16 41.38 38.99 -42.25
CA PRO A 16 41.51 38.36 -43.57
C PRO A 16 41.33 36.83 -43.67
N LEU A 17 41.21 36.41 -44.94
CA LEU A 17 40.90 35.11 -45.53
C LEU A 17 42.12 34.15 -45.68
N LEU A 18 41.76 32.88 -45.96
CA LEU A 18 42.49 31.75 -46.56
C LEU A 18 43.29 30.81 -45.62
N PRO A 19 43.48 29.50 -45.97
CA PRO A 19 43.15 28.82 -47.23
C PRO A 19 42.40 27.47 -47.12
N THR A 20 41.81 27.07 -48.24
CA THR A 20 41.43 25.71 -48.61
C THR A 20 42.66 24.79 -48.73
N GLN A 21 42.65 23.63 -48.06
CA GLN A 21 43.64 22.57 -48.28
C GLN A 21 43.00 21.19 -48.45
N HIS A 22 43.21 20.66 -49.66
CA HIS A 22 43.55 19.28 -50.03
C HIS A 22 43.16 18.12 -49.10
N THR A 23 42.22 17.31 -49.58
CA THR A 23 42.04 15.91 -49.25
C THR A 23 43.27 15.09 -49.68
N ALA A 24 44.14 14.77 -48.72
CA ALA A 24 45.19 13.76 -48.89
C ALA A 24 44.60 12.36 -48.64
N SER A 25 44.41 11.62 -49.73
CA SER A 25 44.18 10.18 -49.73
C SER A 25 45.43 9.46 -49.22
N LEU A 26 45.45 9.05 -47.95
CA LEU A 26 46.39 8.02 -47.49
C LEU A 26 45.81 6.65 -47.90
N GLY A 27 46.34 6.11 -48.99
CA GLY A 27 46.10 4.75 -49.43
C GLY A 27 46.64 3.75 -48.42
N LEU A 28 45.81 3.35 -47.45
CA LEU A 28 45.99 2.07 -46.77
C LEU A 28 45.54 0.98 -47.75
N THR A 29 46.52 0.25 -48.29
CA THR A 29 46.27 -0.86 -49.21
C THR A 29 45.33 -1.87 -48.54
N LYS A 30 44.33 -2.34 -49.30
CA LYS A 30 43.31 -3.34 -48.90
C LYS A 30 43.87 -4.66 -48.32
N ALA A 31 45.20 -4.83 -48.30
CA ALA A 31 45.90 -5.99 -47.76
C ALA A 31 46.28 -5.88 -46.26
N MET A 32 46.33 -4.68 -45.65
CA MET A 32 46.76 -4.55 -44.24
C MET A 32 45.61 -4.59 -43.21
N LEU A 33 44.37 -4.31 -43.62
CA LEU A 33 43.20 -4.35 -42.74
C LEU A 33 42.89 -5.74 -42.14
N PRO A 34 43.04 -6.89 -42.85
CA PRO A 34 42.85 -8.19 -42.23
C PRO A 34 43.98 -8.55 -41.25
N PHE A 35 45.19 -8.01 -41.44
CA PHE A 35 46.32 -8.26 -40.55
C PHE A 35 46.18 -7.51 -39.22
N LEU A 36 45.72 -6.25 -39.26
CA LEU A 36 45.46 -5.46 -38.05
C LEU A 36 44.29 -6.05 -37.23
N LYS A 37 43.25 -6.57 -37.89
CA LYS A 37 42.15 -7.29 -37.22
C LYS A 37 42.63 -8.61 -36.60
N ARG A 38 43.54 -9.35 -37.24
CA ARG A 38 44.10 -10.59 -36.68
C ARG A 38 45.03 -10.37 -35.49
N LEU A 39 45.64 -9.19 -35.35
CA LEU A 39 46.52 -8.88 -34.23
C LEU A 39 45.76 -8.25 -33.05
N LEU A 40 44.78 -7.38 -33.32
CA LEU A 40 44.03 -6.67 -32.27
C LEU A 40 43.00 -7.55 -31.55
N LEU A 41 42.39 -8.52 -32.24
CA LEU A 41 41.43 -9.43 -31.60
C LEU A 41 42.04 -10.32 -30.50
N PRO A 42 43.19 -11.00 -30.72
CA PRO A 42 43.79 -11.80 -29.67
C PRO A 42 44.35 -10.92 -28.54
N LEU A 43 44.83 -9.71 -28.81
CA LEU A 43 45.23 -8.78 -27.74
C LEU A 43 44.04 -8.36 -26.87
N ALA A 44 42.89 -8.04 -27.49
CA ALA A 44 41.67 -7.72 -26.76
C ALA A 44 41.16 -8.93 -25.95
N ALA A 45 41.24 -10.14 -26.51
CA ALA A 45 40.87 -11.37 -25.81
C ALA A 45 41.81 -11.69 -24.62
N ILE A 46 43.12 -11.50 -24.79
CA ILE A 46 44.10 -11.66 -23.71
C ILE A 46 43.87 -10.63 -22.61
N CYS A 47 43.62 -9.36 -22.95
CA CYS A 47 43.25 -8.34 -21.96
C CYS A 47 41.96 -8.71 -21.20
N PHE A 48 40.94 -9.24 -21.90
CA PHE A 48 39.70 -9.67 -21.26
C PHE A 48 39.90 -10.89 -20.34
N ILE A 49 40.73 -11.84 -20.75
CA ILE A 49 41.11 -13.01 -19.93
C ILE A 49 41.94 -12.57 -18.71
N CYS A 50 42.86 -11.62 -18.86
CA CYS A 50 43.62 -11.07 -17.72
C CYS A 50 42.70 -10.37 -16.71
N ILE A 51 41.68 -9.63 -17.18
CA ILE A 51 40.69 -8.99 -16.31
C ILE A 51 39.85 -10.06 -15.58
N LEU A 52 39.45 -11.13 -16.27
CA LEU A 52 38.69 -12.23 -15.65
C LEU A 52 39.54 -13.04 -14.66
N LEU A 53 40.82 -13.30 -14.95
CA LEU A 53 41.73 -14.01 -14.05
C LEU A 53 42.16 -13.16 -12.84
N SER A 54 42.20 -11.83 -12.99
CA SER A 54 42.41 -10.89 -11.87
C SER A 54 41.22 -10.82 -10.89
N ARG A 55 40.08 -11.43 -11.25
CA ARG A 55 38.88 -11.57 -10.40
C ARG A 55 38.69 -13.00 -9.90
N SER A 56 39.79 -13.66 -9.52
CA SER A 56 39.69 -14.90 -8.74
C SER A 56 39.32 -14.55 -7.29
N PRO A 57 38.32 -15.20 -6.67
CA PRO A 57 37.91 -14.90 -5.30
C PRO A 57 39.01 -15.33 -4.34
N THR A 58 39.60 -14.37 -3.63
CA THR A 58 40.39 -14.64 -2.44
C THR A 58 39.48 -15.29 -1.40
N THR A 59 39.72 -16.56 -1.12
CA THR A 59 39.19 -17.28 0.05
C THR A 59 39.50 -16.48 1.33
N PRO A 60 38.52 -16.11 2.16
CA PRO A 60 38.80 -15.52 3.46
C PRO A 60 39.30 -16.61 4.39
N ASP A 61 40.52 -16.43 4.85
CA ASP A 61 41.17 -17.25 5.86
C ASP A 61 40.45 -17.09 7.22
N LEU A 62 40.20 -18.22 7.86
CA LEU A 62 39.44 -18.36 9.08
C LEU A 62 40.33 -18.00 10.28
N ARG A 63 40.40 -16.73 10.69
CA ARG A 63 40.93 -16.35 12.02
C ARG A 63 40.15 -15.22 12.68
N TYR A 64 39.54 -15.58 13.81
CA TYR A 64 39.03 -14.70 14.85
C TYR A 64 40.08 -13.64 15.27
N ALA A 65 39.70 -12.36 15.21
CA ALA A 65 40.18 -11.34 16.15
C ALA A 65 39.23 -10.13 16.14
N THR A 66 38.60 -9.94 17.30
CA THR A 66 37.96 -8.74 17.83
C THR A 66 38.55 -7.40 17.35
N ARG A 67 37.71 -6.53 16.75
CA ARG A 67 37.63 -5.07 16.99
C ARG A 67 36.59 -4.42 16.06
N LEU A 68 35.44 -4.04 16.62
CA LEU A 68 34.50 -3.09 16.01
C LEU A 68 35.16 -1.70 15.88
N PRO A 69 34.97 -0.97 14.76
CA PRO A 69 35.18 0.47 14.75
C PRO A 69 33.93 1.20 15.26
N LYS A 70 34.20 2.06 16.25
CA LYS A 70 33.42 3.17 16.84
C LYS A 70 32.21 3.69 16.03
N ILE A 71 31.04 3.52 16.65
CA ILE A 71 30.12 4.57 17.14
C ILE A 71 30.16 5.86 16.31
N GLN A 72 29.19 5.98 15.42
CA GLN A 72 28.66 7.26 14.98
C GLN A 72 27.93 7.87 16.18
N GLU A 73 28.31 9.07 16.59
CA GLU A 73 27.68 9.76 17.72
C GLU A 73 26.17 9.91 17.47
N PRO A 74 25.31 9.50 18.42
CA PRO A 74 23.88 9.79 18.31
C PRO A 74 23.70 11.31 18.38
N ILE A 75 23.07 11.88 17.35
CA ILE A 75 22.59 13.24 17.36
C ILE A 75 21.63 13.37 18.55
N ARG A 76 22.10 14.03 19.62
CA ARG A 76 21.25 14.42 20.74
C ARG A 76 20.38 15.58 20.28
N ILE A 77 19.12 15.29 19.95
CA ILE A 77 18.08 16.31 19.86
C ILE A 77 17.62 16.59 21.30
N PRO A 78 17.80 17.82 21.82
CA PRO A 78 17.30 18.16 23.15
C PRO A 78 15.77 18.18 23.13
N ILE A 79 15.14 17.18 23.74
CA ILE A 79 13.71 17.20 24.07
C ILE A 79 13.55 18.25 25.18
N ALA A 80 13.11 19.45 24.81
CA ALA A 80 12.94 20.56 25.73
C ALA A 80 11.47 20.93 25.86
N HIS A 81 10.63 20.08 26.46
CA HIS A 81 9.32 20.54 26.95
C HIS A 81 9.01 19.97 28.33
N SER A 82 8.97 20.88 29.31
CA SER A 82 8.45 20.65 30.65
C SER A 82 6.93 20.45 30.56
N TYR A 83 6.44 19.29 30.99
CA TYR A 83 5.01 19.04 31.13
C TYR A 83 4.40 20.03 32.14
N SER A 84 3.56 20.95 31.66
CA SER A 84 2.65 21.71 32.51
C SER A 84 1.45 20.81 32.86
N ASN A 85 1.44 20.32 34.11
CA ASN A 85 0.26 19.72 34.72
C ASN A 85 -0.83 20.80 34.87
N ILE A 86 -1.85 20.78 34.02
CA ILE A 86 -3.07 21.57 34.24
C ILE A 86 -4.27 20.62 34.19
N SER A 87 -4.68 20.20 35.38
CA SER A 87 -6.01 19.69 35.62
C SER A 87 -7.03 20.83 35.52
N GLY A 88 -7.97 20.71 34.60
CA GLY A 88 -9.21 21.49 34.63
C GLY A 88 -9.53 22.19 33.32
N HIS A 89 -10.32 21.54 32.46
CA HIS A 89 -11.07 22.26 31.44
C HIS A 89 -12.56 21.92 31.50
N LYS A 90 -13.32 22.97 31.85
CA LYS A 90 -14.71 23.18 31.46
C LYS A 90 -14.73 23.56 29.97
N ASN A 91 -15.68 23.00 29.23
CA ASN A 91 -15.99 23.36 27.85
C ASN A 91 -16.29 24.86 27.71
N PRO A 92 -15.80 25.53 26.66
CA PRO A 92 -16.44 26.72 26.13
C PRO A 92 -17.15 26.42 24.81
N ALA A 93 -18.37 26.94 24.72
CA ALA A 93 -19.25 26.93 23.56
C ALA A 93 -18.65 27.70 22.38
N ALA A 94 -18.95 27.21 21.18
CA ALA A 94 -18.63 27.85 19.91
C ALA A 94 -19.38 29.19 19.77
N GLY A 95 -18.63 30.25 19.42
CA GLY A 95 -19.17 31.49 18.88
C GLY A 95 -18.85 31.59 17.37
N PRO A 96 -19.67 32.31 16.58
CA PRO A 96 -19.53 32.33 15.12
C PRO A 96 -18.35 33.21 14.69
N ILE A 97 -17.52 32.70 13.79
CA ILE A 97 -16.43 33.46 13.16
C ILE A 97 -16.91 33.95 11.79
N SER A 98 -16.79 35.26 11.61
CA SER A 98 -17.10 36.06 10.43
C SER A 98 -16.21 35.72 9.22
N GLU A 99 -16.84 35.68 8.04
CA GLU A 99 -16.19 35.63 6.73
C GLU A 99 -15.23 36.81 6.52
N ILE A 100 -14.03 36.51 6.03
CA ILE A 100 -13.12 37.49 5.43
C ILE A 100 -12.93 37.07 3.97
N GLU A 101 -13.53 37.83 3.06
CA GLU A 101 -13.20 37.80 1.64
C GLU A 101 -11.76 38.26 1.40
N LEU A 102 -10.95 37.46 0.71
CA LEU A 102 -9.74 37.98 0.09
C LEU A 102 -9.33 37.19 -1.17
N GLY A 103 -9.34 37.90 -2.30
CA GLY A 103 -8.23 37.91 -3.24
C GLY A 103 -8.23 36.88 -4.37
N LYS A 104 -8.85 37.25 -5.49
CA LYS A 104 -8.64 36.64 -6.82
C LYS A 104 -7.15 36.59 -7.17
N THR A 105 -6.62 35.40 -7.42
CA THR A 105 -5.33 35.20 -8.10
C THR A 105 -5.50 34.26 -9.29
N SER A 106 -4.83 34.61 -10.39
CA SER A 106 -4.98 34.08 -11.75
C SER A 106 -4.44 32.64 -11.90
N PRO A 107 -5.09 31.74 -12.66
CA PRO A 107 -4.65 30.35 -12.82
C PRO A 107 -3.93 30.14 -14.16
N ASP A 108 -2.67 30.56 -14.27
CA ASP A 108 -1.82 30.17 -15.40
C ASP A 108 -0.94 29.00 -14.96
N ASN A 109 -1.46 27.77 -15.12
CA ASN A 109 -0.76 26.48 -15.30
C ASN A 109 -1.70 25.28 -15.03
N ALA A 110 -2.99 25.38 -15.38
CA ALA A 110 -3.87 24.22 -15.43
C ALA A 110 -3.65 23.49 -16.75
N ILE A 111 -3.32 22.19 -16.67
CA ILE A 111 -3.45 21.27 -17.80
C ILE A 111 -4.89 21.40 -18.32
N PRO A 112 -5.12 21.57 -19.63
CA PRO A 112 -6.47 21.76 -20.14
C PRO A 112 -7.33 20.54 -19.80
N ILE A 113 -8.24 20.73 -18.84
CA ILE A 113 -9.32 19.79 -18.52
C ILE A 113 -10.25 19.85 -19.71
N VAL A 114 -10.14 18.88 -20.63
CA VAL A 114 -11.15 18.69 -21.66
C VAL A 114 -12.40 18.18 -20.93
N PRO A 115 -13.54 18.90 -20.94
CA PRO A 115 -14.78 18.36 -20.44
C PRO A 115 -15.18 17.19 -21.35
N SER A 116 -14.85 15.96 -20.95
CA SER A 116 -15.42 14.79 -21.58
C SER A 116 -16.90 14.76 -21.19
N ASN A 117 -17.81 15.02 -22.12
CA ASN A 117 -19.26 14.80 -21.98
C ASN A 117 -19.63 13.30 -21.85
N VAL A 118 -18.70 12.47 -21.40
CA VAL A 118 -18.88 11.03 -21.28
C VAL A 118 -19.42 10.79 -19.88
N LYS A 119 -20.73 10.52 -19.79
CA LYS A 119 -21.31 9.94 -18.58
C LYS A 119 -20.55 8.67 -18.26
N THR A 120 -20.14 8.54 -17.01
CA THR A 120 -19.47 7.31 -16.53
C THR A 120 -20.44 6.16 -16.75
N THR A 121 -20.10 5.26 -17.66
CA THR A 121 -20.90 4.05 -17.87
C THR A 121 -20.41 3.02 -16.88
N THR A 122 -21.26 2.59 -15.96
CA THR A 122 -20.95 1.49 -15.05
C THR A 122 -20.75 0.22 -15.88
N PRO A 123 -19.61 -0.48 -15.75
CA PRO A 123 -19.40 -1.77 -16.41
C PRO A 123 -20.55 -2.73 -16.16
N GLU A 124 -21.04 -3.41 -17.21
CA GLU A 124 -22.19 -4.33 -17.12
C GLU A 124 -21.96 -5.44 -16.08
N VAL A 125 -20.72 -5.94 -15.99
CA VAL A 125 -20.30 -6.94 -15.00
C VAL A 125 -20.52 -6.46 -13.55
N LEU A 126 -20.42 -5.16 -13.26
CA LEU A 126 -20.72 -4.65 -11.92
C LEU A 126 -22.21 -4.65 -11.62
N LEU A 127 -23.09 -4.58 -12.63
CA LEU A 127 -24.53 -4.69 -12.46
C LEU A 127 -24.91 -6.12 -12.05
N ASP A 128 -24.26 -7.13 -12.62
CA ASP A 128 -24.45 -8.54 -12.25
C ASP A 128 -24.07 -8.79 -10.78
N LEU A 129 -23.10 -8.03 -10.27
CA LEU A 129 -22.61 -8.09 -8.90
C LEU A 129 -23.48 -7.34 -7.87
N THR A 130 -24.58 -6.70 -8.29
CA THR A 130 -25.52 -6.04 -7.37
C THR A 130 -26.41 -7.02 -6.61
N THR A 131 -26.50 -8.27 -7.07
CA THR A 131 -27.33 -9.28 -6.43
C THR A 131 -26.68 -9.77 -5.13
N CYS A 132 -27.45 -9.73 -4.04
CA CYS A 132 -27.00 -10.26 -2.76
C CYS A 132 -27.27 -11.78 -2.69
N PRO A 133 -26.25 -12.63 -2.45
CA PRO A 133 -26.41 -14.08 -2.37
C PRO A 133 -27.24 -14.52 -1.15
N ARG A 134 -27.38 -13.63 -0.16
CA ARG A 134 -28.11 -13.85 1.10
C ARG A 134 -28.68 -12.55 1.62
N SER A 135 -29.71 -12.65 2.47
CA SER A 135 -30.21 -11.50 3.23
C SER A 135 -29.20 -11.07 4.30
N PRO A 136 -29.06 -9.76 4.56
CA PRO A 136 -28.24 -9.27 5.67
C PRO A 136 -28.77 -9.77 7.02
N ASN A 137 -27.86 -9.92 7.99
CA ASN A 137 -28.24 -10.24 9.36
C ASN A 137 -29.19 -9.16 9.91
N ARG A 138 -30.35 -9.58 10.43
CA ARG A 138 -31.43 -8.66 10.83
C ARG A 138 -31.08 -7.69 11.96
N PHE A 139 -30.08 -7.99 12.77
CA PHE A 139 -29.70 -7.15 13.93
C PHE A 139 -28.55 -6.21 13.61
N THR A 140 -27.62 -6.68 12.79
CA THR A 140 -26.31 -6.04 12.59
C THR A 140 -26.11 -5.56 11.15
N GLY A 141 -27.01 -5.91 10.24
CA GLY A 141 -26.97 -5.52 8.83
C GLY A 141 -25.87 -6.20 8.00
N HIS A 142 -24.98 -6.99 8.59
CA HIS A 142 -23.86 -7.55 7.84
C HIS A 142 -24.25 -8.70 6.91
N ILE A 143 -23.46 -8.88 5.86
CA ILE A 143 -23.41 -10.09 5.05
C ILE A 143 -22.24 -10.94 5.55
N ARG A 144 -22.53 -12.19 5.91
CA ARG A 144 -21.48 -13.15 6.30
C ARG A 144 -21.06 -14.00 5.10
N LEU A 145 -19.77 -13.97 4.80
CA LEU A 145 -19.16 -14.85 3.80
C LEU A 145 -18.86 -16.22 4.42
N PRO A 146 -18.85 -17.32 3.63
CA PRO A 146 -18.53 -18.67 4.12
C PRO A 146 -17.04 -18.86 4.44
N ASN A 147 -16.19 -17.89 4.08
CA ASN A 147 -14.74 -17.98 4.25
C ASN A 147 -14.33 -17.85 5.71
N MET A 148 -13.44 -18.72 6.16
CA MET A 148 -12.93 -18.73 7.54
C MET A 148 -11.71 -17.81 7.71
N LEU A 149 -11.58 -17.22 8.89
CA LEU A 149 -10.35 -16.62 9.37
C LEU A 149 -9.49 -17.66 10.09
N PHE A 150 -8.18 -17.55 9.89
CA PHE A 150 -7.16 -18.45 10.43
C PHE A 150 -6.09 -17.67 11.18
N ASN A 151 -5.42 -18.32 12.12
CA ASN A 151 -4.41 -17.71 12.96
C ASN A 151 -3.18 -17.27 12.15
N ILE A 152 -2.62 -16.13 12.54
CA ILE A 152 -1.29 -15.68 12.13
C ILE A 152 -0.35 -15.83 13.33
N SER A 153 0.87 -16.31 13.09
CA SER A 153 1.90 -16.29 14.13
C SER A 153 3.22 -15.75 13.62
N MET A 154 3.82 -14.86 14.41
CA MET A 154 5.16 -14.35 14.18
C MET A 154 6.25 -15.28 14.74
N ASP A 155 5.90 -16.34 15.48
CA ASP A 155 6.88 -17.24 16.08
C ASP A 155 7.51 -18.14 15.02
N SER A 156 8.81 -17.98 14.76
CA SER A 156 9.52 -18.85 13.83
C SER A 156 9.75 -20.25 14.42
N PRO A 157 10.02 -21.27 13.58
CA PRO A 157 10.42 -22.58 14.08
C PRO A 157 11.63 -22.49 15.03
N GLY A 158 11.53 -23.14 16.19
CA GLY A 158 12.60 -23.15 17.20
C GLY A 158 12.74 -21.88 18.04
N ALA A 159 11.85 -20.90 17.90
CA ALA A 159 11.80 -19.75 18.81
C ALA A 159 11.59 -20.23 20.25
N LYS A 160 12.43 -19.75 21.18
CA LYS A 160 12.26 -20.04 22.61
C LYS A 160 10.98 -19.34 23.09
N THR A 161 10.04 -20.12 23.61
CA THR A 161 8.75 -19.68 24.19
C THR A 161 8.85 -18.71 25.38
N GLU A 162 10.05 -18.25 25.75
CA GLU A 162 10.30 -17.45 26.96
C GLU A 162 10.08 -15.95 26.73
N GLU A 163 10.18 -15.44 25.50
CA GLU A 163 9.85 -14.04 25.19
C GLU A 163 8.39 -13.92 24.75
N LYS A 164 7.50 -13.69 25.71
CA LYS A 164 6.12 -13.29 25.42
C LYS A 164 6.14 -11.91 24.75
N ARG A 165 6.06 -11.90 23.42
CA ARG A 165 5.86 -10.72 22.59
C ARG A 165 4.42 -10.71 22.07
N THR A 166 3.78 -9.56 22.12
CA THR A 166 2.44 -9.38 21.53
C THR A 166 2.62 -8.80 20.14
N PHE A 167 2.05 -9.46 19.14
CA PHE A 167 2.12 -9.02 17.75
C PHE A 167 0.72 -8.66 17.27
N TRP A 168 0.56 -7.52 16.60
CA TRP A 168 -0.73 -7.10 16.08
C TRP A 168 -0.61 -6.28 14.80
N ASN A 169 -1.77 -6.10 14.15
CA ASN A 169 -1.94 -5.42 12.86
C ASN A 169 -1.06 -5.99 11.76
N PRO A 170 -1.14 -7.32 11.53
CA PRO A 170 -0.32 -7.96 10.52
C PRO A 170 -0.66 -7.39 9.16
N THR A 171 0.37 -7.06 8.40
CA THR A 171 0.29 -6.60 7.01
C THR A 171 0.92 -7.67 6.15
N ILE A 172 0.17 -8.22 5.20
CA ILE A 172 0.59 -9.38 4.42
C ILE A 172 0.95 -8.96 3.00
N PHE A 173 2.13 -9.36 2.55
CA PHE A 173 2.59 -9.15 1.20
C PHE A 173 2.89 -10.48 0.51
N ALA A 174 2.18 -10.78 -0.58
CA ALA A 174 2.41 -12.00 -1.33
C ALA A 174 3.72 -11.92 -2.12
N LEU A 175 4.63 -12.87 -1.91
CA LEU A 175 5.88 -12.95 -2.64
C LEU A 175 5.67 -13.44 -4.09
N PRO A 176 6.66 -13.27 -4.98
CA PRO A 176 6.64 -13.88 -6.31
C PRO A 176 6.50 -15.42 -6.25
N TYR A 177 5.90 -16.06 -7.26
CA TYR A 177 5.72 -17.52 -7.22
C TYR A 177 7.02 -18.33 -7.23
N TRP A 178 8.14 -17.73 -7.60
CA TRP A 178 9.47 -18.36 -7.57
C TRP A 178 10.23 -18.10 -6.26
N ALA A 179 9.64 -17.35 -5.33
CA ALA A 179 10.19 -17.23 -3.99
C ALA A 179 10.06 -18.56 -3.24
N ASP A 180 10.99 -18.80 -2.31
CA ASP A 180 10.97 -19.99 -1.46
C ASP A 180 9.77 -19.99 -0.51
N ASN A 181 9.39 -18.79 -0.02
CA ASN A 181 8.27 -18.58 0.88
C ASN A 181 7.13 -17.82 0.21
N GLN A 182 5.94 -17.96 0.77
CA GLN A 182 4.72 -17.47 0.12
C GLN A 182 4.47 -15.98 0.39
N TYR A 183 4.80 -15.51 1.59
CA TYR A 183 4.43 -14.18 2.07
C TYR A 183 5.55 -13.51 2.86
N ILE A 184 5.48 -12.19 2.95
CA ILE A 184 6.10 -11.40 4.02
C ILE A 184 4.98 -10.92 4.94
N ILE A 185 5.23 -10.97 6.25
CA ILE A 185 4.35 -10.36 7.24
C ILE A 185 5.12 -9.24 7.91
N VAL A 186 4.52 -8.06 7.97
CA VAL A 186 4.98 -6.96 8.83
C VAL A 186 3.97 -6.79 9.94
N SER A 187 4.43 -6.81 11.19
CA SER A 187 3.55 -6.68 12.36
C SER A 187 4.16 -5.68 13.34
N MET A 188 3.30 -4.95 14.05
CA MET A 188 3.74 -4.23 15.24
C MET A 188 4.02 -5.23 16.36
N VAL A 189 4.97 -4.88 17.23
CA VAL A 189 5.34 -5.64 18.42
C VAL A 189 5.62 -4.71 19.60
N VAL A 190 5.20 -5.16 20.78
CA VAL A 190 5.56 -4.59 22.08
C VAL A 190 6.12 -5.74 22.90
N ALA A 191 7.34 -5.55 23.41
CA ALA A 191 7.90 -6.44 24.41
C ALA A 191 7.23 -6.15 25.76
N ASN A 192 6.94 -7.19 26.53
CA ASN A 192 6.32 -7.03 27.84
C ASN A 192 7.17 -6.14 28.75
N GLY A 193 6.57 -5.06 29.26
CA GLY A 193 7.23 -4.11 30.14
C GLY A 193 7.99 -2.98 29.43
N GLU A 194 8.01 -2.96 28.10
CA GLU A 194 8.55 -1.86 27.32
C GLU A 194 7.45 -0.86 26.93
N ALA A 195 7.75 0.44 27.04
CA ALA A 195 6.81 1.50 26.69
C ALA A 195 6.79 1.83 25.19
N TYR A 196 7.74 1.28 24.41
CA TYR A 196 7.96 1.64 23.01
C TYR A 196 7.54 0.52 22.08
N ARG A 197 6.99 0.94 20.94
CA ARG A 197 6.50 0.05 19.89
C ARG A 197 7.62 -0.17 18.89
N ARG A 198 7.68 -1.39 18.35
CA ARG A 198 8.57 -1.73 17.25
C ARG A 198 7.75 -2.35 16.14
N ASN A 199 8.32 -2.40 14.94
CA ASN A 199 7.78 -3.20 13.85
C ASN A 199 8.76 -4.32 13.58
N VAL A 200 8.23 -5.49 13.28
CA VAL A 200 9.03 -6.63 12.84
C VAL A 200 8.52 -7.14 11.51
N LEU A 201 9.41 -7.75 10.74
CA LEU A 201 9.06 -8.44 9.52
C LEU A 201 9.63 -9.86 9.48
N CYS A 202 8.96 -10.76 8.78
CA CYS A 202 9.46 -12.10 8.50
C CYS A 202 8.93 -12.58 7.15
N GLU A 203 9.61 -13.56 6.55
CA GLU A 203 9.00 -14.41 5.54
C GLU A 203 8.11 -15.46 6.21
N ALA A 204 7.01 -15.82 5.55
CA ALA A 204 5.98 -16.67 6.10
C ALA A 204 5.34 -17.57 5.03
N SER A 205 4.77 -18.67 5.48
CA SER A 205 4.05 -19.62 4.64
C SER A 205 2.82 -20.15 5.37
N ILE A 206 1.75 -20.38 4.60
CA ILE A 206 0.54 -21.05 5.05
C ILE A 206 0.83 -22.54 5.19
N CYS A 207 0.40 -23.12 6.31
CA CYS A 207 0.31 -24.55 6.46
C CYS A 207 -1.13 -25.02 6.67
N HIS A 208 -1.44 -26.23 6.21
CA HIS A 208 -2.72 -26.88 6.41
C HIS A 208 -2.54 -28.23 7.14
N PRO A 209 -3.52 -28.66 7.96
CA PRO A 209 -3.46 -29.94 8.64
C PRO A 209 -3.57 -31.10 7.62
N LYS A 210 -2.96 -32.25 7.94
CA LYS A 210 -2.86 -33.44 7.05
C LYS A 210 -4.19 -33.97 6.51
N ASN A 211 -5.26 -33.77 7.27
CA ASN A 211 -6.61 -34.22 6.94
C ASN A 211 -7.37 -33.28 5.99
N LYS A 212 -6.86 -32.06 5.76
CA LYS A 212 -7.43 -31.11 4.80
C LYS A 212 -6.62 -31.14 3.51
N ARG A 213 -7.30 -31.28 2.36
CA ARG A 213 -6.67 -31.04 1.05
C ARG A 213 -6.25 -29.57 0.99
N SER A 214 -4.99 -29.30 0.67
CA SER A 214 -4.61 -27.95 0.28
C SER A 214 -5.36 -27.56 -0.98
N THR A 215 -5.76 -26.29 -1.06
CA THR A 215 -6.33 -25.72 -2.28
C THR A 215 -5.26 -25.39 -3.31
N THR A 216 -3.97 -25.41 -2.95
CA THR A 216 -2.85 -25.15 -3.87
C THR A 216 -1.73 -26.18 -3.70
N THR A 217 -0.97 -26.49 -4.75
CA THR A 217 0.11 -27.49 -4.68
C THR A 217 1.31 -27.08 -3.83
N ARG A 218 1.26 -25.90 -3.21
CA ARG A 218 2.43 -25.25 -2.62
C ARG A 218 2.23 -24.72 -1.20
N GLU A 219 1.02 -24.78 -0.64
CA GLU A 219 0.90 -24.70 0.82
C GLU A 219 1.52 -25.95 1.44
N ARG A 220 2.14 -25.80 2.61
CA ARG A 220 2.84 -26.91 3.27
C ARG A 220 1.93 -27.66 4.22
N ILE A 221 2.24 -28.92 4.46
CA ILE A 221 1.61 -29.67 5.56
C ILE A 221 2.13 -29.11 6.89
N CYS A 222 1.22 -28.82 7.83
CA CYS A 222 1.59 -28.39 9.17
C CYS A 222 2.38 -29.49 9.90
N THR A 223 3.47 -29.07 10.56
CA THR A 223 4.16 -29.88 11.56
C THR A 223 3.38 -29.89 12.87
N GLU A 224 3.71 -30.78 13.80
CA GLU A 224 3.11 -30.78 15.15
C GLU A 224 3.34 -29.45 15.86
N GLU A 225 4.51 -28.85 15.65
CA GLU A 225 4.84 -27.54 16.21
C GLU A 225 4.00 -26.40 15.60
N ASP A 226 3.65 -26.51 14.31
CA ASP A 226 2.73 -25.56 13.69
C ASP A 226 1.33 -25.68 14.30
N LEU A 227 0.82 -26.90 14.48
CA LEU A 227 -0.51 -27.11 15.06
C LEU A 227 -0.58 -26.69 16.53
N ARG A 228 0.52 -26.79 17.27
CA ARG A 228 0.62 -26.29 18.64
C ARG A 228 0.49 -24.77 18.72
N ILE A 229 1.01 -24.05 17.73
CA ILE A 229 1.04 -22.57 17.71
C ILE A 229 -0.20 -21.99 17.02
N LEU A 230 -0.49 -22.48 15.81
CA LEU A 230 -1.59 -21.99 14.97
C LEU A 230 -2.93 -22.63 15.31
N GLY A 231 -2.93 -23.72 16.08
CA GLY A 231 -4.13 -24.50 16.38
C GLY A 231 -4.43 -25.57 15.32
N PRO A 232 -5.52 -26.34 15.53
CA PRO A 232 -5.82 -27.56 14.76
C PRO A 232 -6.16 -27.29 13.28
N ASN A 233 -6.54 -26.05 12.94
CA ASN A 233 -6.89 -25.64 11.59
C ASN A 233 -5.69 -25.21 10.75
N GLY A 234 -4.48 -25.15 11.32
CA GLY A 234 -3.32 -24.55 10.66
C GLY A 234 -3.46 -23.03 10.57
N GLY A 235 -2.71 -22.42 9.66
CA GLY A 235 -2.66 -20.97 9.54
C GLY A 235 -1.39 -20.46 8.86
N LEU A 236 -1.12 -19.17 9.01
CA LEU A 236 0.01 -18.47 8.39
C LEU A 236 1.07 -18.21 9.47
N ARG A 237 2.30 -18.67 9.23
CA ARG A 237 3.37 -18.56 10.22
C ARG A 237 4.68 -18.10 9.61
N CYS A 238 5.42 -17.26 10.34
CA CYS A 238 6.81 -16.94 10.02
C CYS A 238 7.65 -18.20 9.87
N VAL A 239 8.39 -18.30 8.77
CA VAL A 239 9.38 -19.35 8.53
C VAL A 239 10.79 -18.88 8.88
N THR A 240 11.05 -17.57 8.78
CA THR A 240 12.29 -16.93 9.22
C THR A 240 12.06 -16.26 10.57
N ALA A 241 13.12 -16.09 11.35
CA ALA A 241 13.03 -15.30 12.58
C ALA A 241 12.58 -13.86 12.25
N PRO A 242 11.63 -13.28 12.99
CA PRO A 242 11.25 -11.89 12.82
C PRO A 242 12.45 -10.96 13.05
N ILE A 243 12.65 -10.04 12.11
CA ILE A 243 13.67 -9.00 12.21
C ILE A 243 13.01 -7.66 12.48
N GLU A 244 13.66 -6.81 13.27
CA GLU A 244 13.15 -5.47 13.54
C GLU A 244 13.29 -4.57 12.32
N VAL A 245 12.21 -3.86 12.00
CA VAL A 245 12.19 -2.82 10.99
C VAL A 245 12.49 -1.50 11.67
N ASP A 246 13.75 -1.07 11.58
CA ASP A 246 14.14 0.26 12.03
C ASP A 246 13.89 1.27 10.90
N VAL A 247 12.93 2.16 11.11
CA VAL A 247 12.75 3.34 10.28
C VAL A 247 13.34 4.50 11.08
N PRO A 248 14.34 5.24 10.52
CA PRO A 248 14.98 6.33 11.24
C PRO A 248 13.95 7.30 11.81
N PRO A 249 14.12 7.80 13.05
CA PRO A 249 13.23 8.80 13.62
C PRO A 249 13.05 9.98 12.66
N THR A 250 11.81 10.32 12.37
CA THR A 250 11.47 11.49 11.56
C THR A 250 11.15 12.66 12.51
N PRO A 251 11.44 13.91 12.12
CA PRO A 251 11.07 15.06 12.96
C PRO A 251 9.55 15.20 12.98
N ALA A 252 9.01 15.59 14.14
CA ALA A 252 7.61 15.98 14.28
C ALA A 252 7.51 17.51 14.31
N GLU A 253 7.00 18.12 13.25
CA GLU A 253 6.76 19.55 13.19
C GLU A 253 5.27 19.85 13.43
N ARG A 254 4.94 21.05 13.93
CA ARG A 254 3.54 21.53 14.00
C ARG A 254 2.56 20.67 14.82
N CYS A 255 3.03 19.81 15.72
CA CYS A 255 2.17 19.10 16.65
C CYS A 255 1.47 20.06 17.63
N SER A 256 0.16 19.92 17.76
CA SER A 256 -0.65 20.73 18.68
C SER A 256 -1.76 19.89 19.31
N GLY A 257 -2.28 20.33 20.46
CA GLY A 257 -3.39 19.65 21.14
C GLY A 257 -3.07 18.18 21.49
N VAL A 258 -4.04 17.30 21.26
CA VAL A 258 -3.94 15.87 21.60
C VAL A 258 -2.88 15.12 20.80
N GLU A 259 -2.53 15.61 19.61
CA GLU A 259 -1.57 14.97 18.70
C GLU A 259 -0.12 15.11 19.19
N GLN A 260 0.16 16.08 20.07
CA GLN A 260 1.48 16.22 20.70
C GLN A 260 1.87 14.98 21.49
N THR A 261 0.89 14.20 21.99
CA THR A 261 1.15 12.92 22.65
C THR A 261 1.67 11.83 21.70
N LEU A 262 1.51 12.03 20.38
CA LEU A 262 1.96 11.10 19.34
C LEU A 262 3.33 11.50 18.75
N ALA A 263 3.80 12.71 19.05
CA ALA A 263 5.05 13.25 18.50
C ALA A 263 6.29 12.44 18.88
N ASP A 264 6.27 11.80 20.06
CA ASP A 264 7.42 11.08 20.62
C ASP A 264 7.27 9.55 20.59
N ILE A 265 6.29 9.00 19.85
CA ILE A 265 6.12 7.54 19.77
C ILE A 265 7.21 6.95 18.86
N PRO A 266 8.11 6.09 19.38
CA PRO A 266 9.15 5.47 18.55
C PRO A 266 8.56 4.45 17.56
N GLY A 267 9.20 4.34 16.40
CA GLY A 267 8.79 3.45 15.31
C GLY A 267 7.68 4.06 14.44
N PHE A 268 7.25 3.29 13.44
CA PHE A 268 6.13 3.67 12.57
C PHE A 268 4.85 2.91 12.91
N HIS A 269 3.74 3.40 12.39
CA HIS A 269 2.40 2.84 12.57
C HIS A 269 1.78 2.44 11.23
N ASP A 270 0.80 1.54 11.33
CA ASP A 270 -0.09 1.15 10.22
C ASP A 270 0.66 0.83 8.90
N PRO A 271 1.63 -0.12 8.91
CA PRO A 271 2.29 -0.54 7.69
C PRO A 271 1.27 -0.94 6.62
N ARG A 272 1.56 -0.59 5.38
CA ARG A 272 0.82 -1.01 4.20
C ARG A 272 1.82 -1.44 3.14
N LEU A 273 1.75 -2.72 2.76
CA LEU A 273 2.59 -3.30 1.73
C LEU A 273 1.79 -3.55 0.46
N PHE A 274 2.34 -3.15 -0.68
CA PHE A 274 1.71 -3.37 -1.98
C PHE A 274 2.72 -3.34 -3.11
N TYR A 275 2.32 -3.87 -4.26
CA TYR A 275 3.09 -3.77 -5.50
C TYR A 275 2.82 -2.43 -6.18
N SER A 276 3.87 -1.73 -6.61
CA SER A 276 3.73 -0.59 -7.51
C SER A 276 3.26 -1.05 -8.90
N GLY A 277 2.81 -0.10 -9.73
CA GLY A 277 2.53 -0.37 -11.15
C GLY A 277 3.74 -0.89 -11.96
N ARG A 278 4.96 -0.78 -11.40
CA ARG A 278 6.19 -1.34 -11.97
C ARG A 278 6.62 -2.66 -11.33
N GLY A 279 5.85 -3.19 -10.39
CA GLY A 279 6.11 -4.43 -9.69
C GLY A 279 7.09 -4.32 -8.52
N GLU A 280 7.30 -3.10 -8.01
CA GLU A 280 8.20 -2.83 -6.88
C GLU A 280 7.46 -3.11 -5.56
N PRO A 281 8.11 -3.71 -4.55
CA PRO A 281 7.49 -3.90 -3.24
C PRO A 281 7.59 -2.59 -2.45
N ILE A 282 6.49 -1.87 -2.29
CA ILE A 282 6.46 -0.60 -1.56
C ILE A 282 5.89 -0.82 -0.17
N LEU A 283 6.63 -0.35 0.83
CA LEU A 283 6.16 -0.20 2.20
C LEU A 283 5.77 1.26 2.43
N MET A 284 4.50 1.48 2.73
CA MET A 284 3.98 2.76 3.20
C MET A 284 3.73 2.68 4.71
N VAL A 285 4.15 3.70 5.45
CA VAL A 285 4.07 3.73 6.91
C VAL A 285 3.64 5.10 7.41
N VAL A 286 3.05 5.14 8.60
CA VAL A 286 2.71 6.38 9.30
C VAL A 286 3.78 6.69 10.33
N SER A 287 4.34 7.89 10.35
CA SER A 287 5.37 8.31 11.31
C SER A 287 5.35 9.83 11.49
N GLN A 288 6.23 10.38 12.33
CA GLN A 288 6.34 11.83 12.54
C GLN A 288 6.61 12.56 11.22
N SER A 289 6.11 13.78 11.06
CA SER A 289 6.12 14.52 9.79
C SER A 289 6.90 15.84 9.85
N ARG A 290 7.56 16.19 8.74
CA ARG A 290 8.21 17.50 8.55
C ARG A 290 7.20 18.59 8.17
N TYR A 291 6.02 18.20 7.70
CA TYR A 291 5.05 19.12 7.13
C TYR A 291 3.75 19.24 7.96
N ALA A 292 3.49 18.23 8.79
CA ALA A 292 2.38 18.07 9.71
C ALA A 292 2.92 17.45 11.02
N CYS A 293 2.05 17.11 11.99
CA CYS A 293 2.49 16.39 13.18
C CYS A 293 2.83 14.93 12.85
N ILE A 294 1.91 14.25 12.15
CA ILE A 294 2.03 12.86 11.73
C ILE A 294 1.75 12.79 10.22
N GLY A 295 2.57 12.02 9.52
CA GLY A 295 2.60 11.91 8.06
C GLY A 295 2.70 10.48 7.57
N LEU A 296 2.50 10.29 6.26
CA LEU A 296 2.78 9.03 5.60
C LEU A 296 4.12 9.07 4.87
N TRP A 297 4.81 7.95 4.86
CA TRP A 297 6.12 7.77 4.24
C TRP A 297 6.09 6.53 3.35
N ALA A 298 6.82 6.56 2.24
CA ALA A 298 7.03 5.42 1.36
C ALA A 298 8.51 5.03 1.27
N ILE A 299 8.79 3.74 1.19
CA ILE A 299 10.13 3.19 0.99
C ILE A 299 10.04 1.86 0.21
N ASP A 300 11.03 1.56 -0.63
CA ASP A 300 11.17 0.23 -1.21
C ASP A 300 11.46 -0.80 -0.10
N LEU A 301 10.66 -1.86 0.00
CA LEU A 301 10.84 -2.88 1.02
C LEU A 301 12.24 -3.52 0.94
N ARG A 302 12.84 -3.60 -0.25
CA ARG A 302 14.18 -4.18 -0.45
C ARG A 302 15.29 -3.37 0.22
N VAL A 303 15.06 -2.11 0.56
CA VAL A 303 16.02 -1.29 1.33
C VAL A 303 16.07 -1.75 2.78
N ILE A 304 14.91 -2.07 3.34
CA ILE A 304 14.75 -2.51 4.73
C ILE A 304 15.04 -3.99 4.88
N TYR A 305 14.67 -4.79 3.87
CA TYR A 305 14.87 -6.22 3.82
C TYR A 305 15.65 -6.64 2.57
N PRO A 306 16.99 -6.46 2.55
CA PRO A 306 17.80 -6.74 1.37
C PRO A 306 17.76 -8.20 0.91
N THR A 307 17.43 -9.14 1.80
CA THR A 307 17.36 -10.58 1.53
C THR A 307 16.41 -10.91 0.36
N ILE A 308 15.32 -10.17 0.19
CA ILE A 308 14.38 -10.39 -0.93
C ILE A 308 14.87 -9.77 -2.24
N GLY A 309 15.97 -9.02 -2.24
CA GLY A 309 16.52 -8.40 -3.44
C GLY A 309 16.88 -9.41 -4.53
N GLU A 310 17.43 -10.57 -4.14
CA GLU A 310 17.73 -11.66 -5.07
C GLU A 310 16.44 -12.22 -5.69
N THR A 311 15.44 -12.53 -4.87
CA THR A 311 14.12 -13.00 -5.33
C THR A 311 13.52 -12.07 -6.38
N PHE A 312 13.58 -10.74 -6.19
CA PHE A 312 13.03 -9.80 -7.17
C PHE A 312 13.89 -9.67 -8.44
N SER A 313 15.18 -10.02 -8.36
CA SER A 313 16.13 -9.99 -9.49
C SER A 313 16.15 -11.31 -10.28
N SER A 314 15.72 -12.42 -9.67
CA SER A 314 15.84 -13.78 -10.21
C SER A 314 14.60 -14.26 -10.98
N SER A 315 13.84 -13.35 -11.61
CA SER A 315 12.59 -13.72 -12.27
C SER A 315 12.84 -14.80 -13.35
N PRO A 316 12.18 -15.98 -13.28
CA PRO A 316 12.46 -17.10 -14.18
C PRO A 316 12.03 -16.83 -15.62
N ARG A 317 11.16 -15.84 -15.85
CA ARG A 317 10.59 -15.51 -17.16
C ARG A 317 11.08 -14.18 -17.73
N ARG A 318 11.91 -13.44 -16.98
CA ARG A 318 12.48 -12.17 -17.42
C ARG A 318 13.97 -12.10 -17.09
N LEU A 319 14.80 -12.09 -18.14
CA LEU A 319 16.23 -11.81 -18.01
C LEU A 319 16.42 -10.32 -17.70
N GLY A 320 17.03 -10.00 -16.56
CA GLY A 320 17.34 -8.62 -16.17
C GLY A 320 17.37 -8.44 -14.65
N PRO A 321 17.72 -7.23 -14.15
CA PRO A 321 17.92 -6.95 -12.73
C PRO A 321 16.60 -6.83 -11.91
N GLY A 322 15.48 -7.38 -12.41
CA GLY A 322 14.17 -7.17 -11.81
C GLY A 322 13.62 -5.74 -11.96
N PRO A 323 12.58 -5.36 -11.20
CA PRO A 323 12.08 -3.99 -11.18
C PRO A 323 13.12 -3.07 -10.53
N LEU A 324 13.32 -1.87 -11.09
CA LEU A 324 14.17 -0.84 -10.46
C LEU A 324 13.61 -0.46 -9.09
N MET A 325 14.40 0.16 -8.21
CA MET A 325 13.91 0.59 -6.89
C MET A 325 13.26 1.98 -6.97
N SER A 326 12.09 2.12 -6.33
CA SER A 326 11.42 3.39 -6.06
C SER A 326 11.54 3.73 -4.61
N TYR A 327 11.71 5.00 -4.27
CA TYR A 327 11.87 5.41 -2.87
C TYR A 327 13.01 4.63 -2.20
N PRO A 328 14.26 4.72 -2.72
CA PRO A 328 15.41 4.04 -2.12
C PRO A 328 15.75 4.59 -0.71
N THR A 329 15.11 5.68 -0.32
CA THR A 329 15.13 6.27 1.02
C THR A 329 13.70 6.58 1.44
N LEU A 330 13.47 6.62 2.76
CA LEU A 330 12.19 7.01 3.32
C LEU A 330 11.75 8.38 2.77
N THR A 331 10.63 8.39 2.03
CA THR A 331 10.14 9.56 1.30
C THR A 331 8.78 9.97 1.85
N GLU A 332 8.67 11.19 2.36
CA GLU A 332 7.42 11.70 2.93
C GLU A 332 6.40 11.99 1.84
N LEU A 333 5.23 11.37 1.92
CA LEU A 333 4.11 11.63 1.03
C LEU A 333 3.39 12.88 1.53
N THR A 334 3.32 13.91 0.69
CA THR A 334 2.87 15.24 1.10
C THR A 334 1.97 15.84 0.05
N ARG A 335 0.74 16.19 0.48
CA ARG A 335 -0.23 16.86 -0.38
C ARG A 335 0.11 18.33 -0.61
N ASN A 336 -0.29 18.81 -1.80
CA ASN A 336 -0.21 20.21 -2.20
C ASN A 336 -1.61 20.78 -2.50
N PRO A 337 -1.82 22.09 -2.27
CA PRO A 337 -0.87 23.06 -1.71
C PRO A 337 -0.73 22.93 -0.18
N PRO A 338 0.31 23.54 0.45
CA PRO A 338 0.55 23.44 1.89
C PRO A 338 -0.63 23.83 2.79
N SER A 339 -1.50 24.73 2.32
CA SER A 339 -2.70 25.16 3.05
C SER A 339 -3.75 24.06 3.23
N THR A 340 -3.67 22.97 2.47
CA THR A 340 -4.61 21.84 2.58
C THR A 340 -4.14 20.76 3.55
N ARG A 341 -2.93 20.87 4.10
CA ARG A 341 -2.35 19.83 4.97
C ARG A 341 -3.09 19.78 6.30
N GLN A 342 -3.46 18.57 6.71
CA GLN A 342 -3.98 18.31 8.05
C GLN A 342 -2.81 18.05 9.00
N SER A 343 -3.05 18.22 10.30
CA SER A 343 -2.03 17.95 11.31
C SER A 343 -1.74 16.45 11.45
N TYR A 344 -2.73 15.61 11.16
CA TYR A 344 -2.62 14.15 11.23
C TYR A 344 -2.98 13.51 9.89
N GLU A 345 -1.97 13.24 9.06
CA GLU A 345 -2.14 12.59 7.77
C GLU A 345 -2.05 11.07 7.94
N LYS A 346 -3.19 10.40 7.80
CA LYS A 346 -3.31 8.94 7.91
C LYS A 346 -4.33 8.42 6.90
N ASN A 347 -4.32 7.11 6.68
CA ASN A 347 -5.31 6.39 5.86
C ASN A 347 -5.30 6.81 4.39
N TRP A 348 -4.17 7.28 3.85
CA TRP A 348 -4.07 7.51 2.41
C TRP A 348 -3.96 6.20 1.65
N VAL A 349 -4.40 6.18 0.39
CA VAL A 349 -4.22 5.03 -0.51
C VAL A 349 -3.44 5.44 -1.74
N MET A 350 -2.36 4.72 -2.02
CA MET A 350 -1.59 4.86 -3.24
C MET A 350 -2.06 3.83 -4.27
N PHE A 351 -2.30 4.27 -5.51
CA PHE A 351 -2.74 3.40 -6.61
C PHE A 351 -2.10 3.79 -7.93
N PHE A 352 -2.05 2.84 -8.88
CA PHE A 352 -1.23 2.92 -10.09
C PHE A 352 -2.04 2.54 -11.34
N PRO A 353 -2.68 3.49 -12.04
CA PRO A 353 -3.42 3.19 -13.27
C PRO A 353 -2.51 2.66 -14.37
N SER A 354 -1.27 3.15 -14.42
CA SER A 354 -0.22 2.66 -15.32
C SER A 354 1.12 2.49 -14.58
N PRO A 355 2.10 1.78 -15.18
CA PRO A 355 3.46 1.71 -14.62
C PRO A 355 4.19 3.06 -14.53
N ALA A 356 3.73 4.08 -15.25
CA ALA A 356 4.38 5.39 -15.32
C ALA A 356 3.75 6.41 -14.35
N THR A 357 2.57 6.13 -13.80
CA THR A 357 1.80 7.09 -13.02
C THR A 357 1.29 6.50 -11.72
N SER A 358 1.31 7.32 -10.68
CA SER A 358 0.84 6.97 -9.34
C SER A 358 0.01 8.10 -8.78
N TYR A 359 -1.05 7.76 -8.08
CA TYR A 359 -1.99 8.68 -7.48
C TYR A 359 -2.16 8.36 -6.01
N LEU A 360 -2.52 9.38 -5.24
CA LEU A 360 -2.89 9.25 -3.83
C LEU A 360 -4.35 9.68 -3.67
N GLN A 361 -5.09 8.89 -2.89
CA GLN A 361 -6.37 9.30 -2.33
C GLN A 361 -6.18 9.67 -0.86
N TYR A 362 -6.68 10.83 -0.44
CA TYR A 362 -6.54 11.33 0.93
C TYR A 362 -7.86 11.24 1.70
N GLU A 363 -8.73 12.24 1.56
CA GLU A 363 -10.04 12.26 2.20
C GLU A 363 -10.91 11.12 1.68
N LEU A 364 -11.63 10.52 2.61
CA LEU A 364 -12.74 9.63 2.32
C LEU A 364 -13.81 9.88 3.40
N ASN A 365 -14.91 10.51 3.04
CA ASN A 365 -16.06 10.66 3.92
C ASN A 365 -17.37 10.53 3.13
N SER A 366 -18.52 10.73 3.78
CA SER A 366 -19.84 10.54 3.16
C SER A 366 -20.10 11.49 1.99
N THR A 367 -19.41 12.64 1.93
CA THR A 367 -19.65 13.70 0.95
C THR A 367 -18.49 13.97 0.01
N THR A 368 -17.27 13.60 0.39
CA THR A 368 -16.07 14.02 -0.34
C THR A 368 -14.98 12.94 -0.31
N ARG A 369 -14.25 12.89 -1.42
CA ARG A 369 -12.95 12.25 -1.49
C ARG A 369 -12.01 13.09 -2.37
N THR A 370 -10.71 12.95 -2.12
CA THR A 370 -9.70 13.73 -2.84
C THR A 370 -8.69 12.82 -3.48
N ILE A 371 -8.43 13.02 -4.76
CA ILE A 371 -7.36 12.36 -5.51
C ILE A 371 -6.35 13.41 -5.96
N ALA A 372 -5.06 13.09 -5.89
CA ALA A 372 -4.03 13.86 -6.59
C ALA A 372 -2.96 12.94 -7.18
N GLN A 373 -2.30 13.42 -8.23
CA GLN A 373 -1.20 12.70 -8.85
C GLN A 373 0.09 12.94 -8.07
N LEU A 374 0.89 11.90 -7.88
CA LEU A 374 2.24 12.02 -7.33
C LEU A 374 3.20 12.47 -8.44
N ILE A 375 3.94 13.56 -8.20
CA ILE A 375 4.79 14.21 -9.22
C ILE A 375 6.30 14.10 -8.95
N GLY A 376 6.68 13.45 -7.84
CA GLY A 376 8.07 13.18 -7.47
C GLY A 376 8.43 13.77 -6.11
N GLY A 377 9.46 13.20 -5.47
CA GLY A 377 9.93 13.63 -4.15
C GLY A 377 8.87 13.51 -3.04
N GLY A 378 7.85 12.67 -3.24
CA GLY A 378 6.72 12.53 -2.31
C GLY A 378 5.65 13.63 -2.43
N LEU A 379 5.84 14.63 -3.28
CA LEU A 379 4.89 15.72 -3.50
C LEU A 379 3.80 15.33 -4.51
N THR A 380 2.62 15.89 -4.32
CA THR A 380 1.50 15.71 -5.25
C THR A 380 1.16 16.96 -6.04
N THR A 381 0.32 16.80 -7.06
CA THR A 381 -0.47 17.90 -7.63
C THR A 381 -1.49 18.44 -6.63
N GLN A 382 -2.22 19.47 -7.03
CA GLN A 382 -3.48 19.85 -6.38
C GLN A 382 -4.56 18.77 -6.58
N ASN A 383 -5.70 18.93 -5.89
CA ASN A 383 -6.86 18.06 -6.03
C ASN A 383 -7.28 17.91 -7.51
N MET A 384 -7.40 16.67 -7.96
CA MET A 384 -7.79 16.25 -9.30
C MET A 384 -9.09 15.42 -9.30
N THR A 385 -9.78 15.28 -8.17
CA THR A 385 -11.12 14.67 -8.13
C THR A 385 -12.04 15.42 -9.07
N ASP A 386 -12.87 14.69 -9.81
CA ASP A 386 -13.87 15.29 -10.70
C ASP A 386 -14.85 16.13 -9.88
N THR A 387 -15.01 17.40 -10.24
CA THR A 387 -15.94 18.30 -9.56
C THR A 387 -17.40 17.91 -9.75
N PHE A 388 -17.68 17.02 -10.71
CA PHE A 388 -19.01 16.48 -10.99
C PHE A 388 -19.23 15.07 -10.44
N GLU A 389 -18.27 14.52 -9.69
CA GLU A 389 -18.47 13.24 -8.99
C GLU A 389 -19.42 13.44 -7.81
N GLU A 390 -20.52 12.70 -7.82
CA GLU A 390 -21.46 12.66 -6.71
C GLU A 390 -20.98 11.72 -5.59
N PRO A 391 -21.30 12.02 -4.32
CA PRO A 391 -20.84 11.20 -3.21
C PRO A 391 -21.42 9.79 -3.26
N CYS A 392 -20.55 8.77 -3.22
CA CYS A 392 -21.00 7.38 -3.15
C CYS A 392 -21.30 6.93 -1.72
N LEU A 393 -20.62 7.49 -0.71
CA LEU A 393 -20.70 7.02 0.67
C LEU A 393 -21.77 7.74 1.52
N SER A 394 -22.66 8.49 0.89
CA SER A 394 -23.82 9.09 1.54
C SER A 394 -24.89 8.02 1.79
N ASP A 395 -25.41 7.95 3.02
CA ASP A 395 -26.52 7.06 3.35
C ASP A 395 -27.81 7.56 2.65
N GLU A 396 -28.44 6.72 1.82
CA GLU A 396 -29.64 7.08 1.02
C GLU A 396 -30.87 7.42 1.88
N LEU A 397 -30.89 6.97 3.14
CA LEU A 397 -31.95 7.27 4.11
C LEU A 397 -31.83 8.68 4.71
N GLY A 398 -30.88 9.48 4.23
CA GLY A 398 -30.40 10.67 4.91
C GLY A 398 -29.61 10.25 6.14
N GLU A 399 -28.57 11.02 6.46
CA GLU A 399 -28.10 11.09 7.84
C GLU A 399 -29.26 11.68 8.66
N THR A 400 -30.28 10.89 8.99
CA THR A 400 -31.17 11.28 10.07
C THR A 400 -30.26 11.32 11.28
N GLU A 401 -29.88 12.52 11.70
CA GLU A 401 -29.13 12.85 12.93
C GLU A 401 -29.74 12.22 14.21
N THR A 402 -30.77 11.40 14.07
CA THR A 402 -31.53 10.71 15.10
C THR A 402 -31.07 9.27 15.36
N ASP A 403 -30.31 8.61 14.46
CA ASP A 403 -29.75 7.30 14.78
C ASP A 403 -28.50 7.43 15.66
N ILE A 404 -28.75 7.45 16.96
CA ILE A 404 -27.75 7.54 18.03
C ILE A 404 -26.62 6.52 17.92
N PHE A 405 -26.81 5.42 17.17
CA PHE A 405 -25.82 4.35 17.01
C PHE A 405 -24.84 4.58 15.86
N THR A 406 -25.09 5.58 15.01
CA THR A 406 -24.26 5.94 13.84
C THR A 406 -23.79 7.40 13.86
N ILE A 407 -24.31 8.21 14.79
CA ILE A 407 -23.81 9.56 15.11
C ILE A 407 -22.29 9.50 15.32
N SER A 408 -21.57 10.38 14.62
CA SER A 408 -20.10 10.50 14.64
C SER A 408 -19.30 9.33 14.04
N SER A 409 -19.94 8.50 13.20
CA SER A 409 -19.19 7.52 12.41
C SER A 409 -18.30 8.19 11.35
N SER A 410 -17.12 7.61 11.09
CA SER A 410 -16.16 8.13 10.11
C SER A 410 -15.69 7.04 9.15
N TRP A 411 -15.55 7.40 7.87
CA TRP A 411 -15.05 6.49 6.84
C TRP A 411 -13.53 6.56 6.75
N HIS A 412 -12.87 5.41 6.77
CA HIS A 412 -11.42 5.30 6.63
C HIS A 412 -11.08 4.34 5.49
N GLN A 413 -10.08 4.69 4.69
CA GLN A 413 -9.42 3.68 3.85
C GLN A 413 -8.65 2.71 4.74
N ALA A 414 -8.88 1.42 4.55
CA ALA A 414 -8.31 0.39 5.41
C ALA A 414 -7.09 -0.30 4.80
N THR A 415 -7.17 -0.63 3.51
CA THR A 415 -6.17 -1.44 2.82
C THR A 415 -5.54 -0.71 1.63
N PRO A 416 -4.43 -1.23 1.06
CA PRO A 416 -4.02 -0.89 -0.29
C PRO A 416 -5.12 -1.18 -1.32
N ALA A 417 -4.99 -0.59 -2.51
CA ALA A 417 -5.84 -0.86 -3.66
C ALA A 417 -5.26 -1.99 -4.52
N LEU A 418 -6.12 -2.87 -5.03
CA LEU A 418 -5.78 -3.86 -6.05
C LEU A 418 -6.40 -3.50 -7.39
N LYS A 419 -5.69 -3.78 -8.48
CA LYS A 419 -6.20 -3.62 -9.84
C LYS A 419 -6.92 -4.90 -10.26
N LEU A 420 -8.16 -4.79 -10.70
CA LEU A 420 -9.00 -5.93 -11.04
C LEU A 420 -9.49 -5.80 -12.48
N VAL A 421 -9.28 -6.86 -13.25
CA VAL A 421 -9.93 -7.06 -14.55
C VAL A 421 -11.29 -7.69 -14.27
N LEU A 422 -12.37 -7.08 -14.75
CA LEU A 422 -13.75 -7.53 -14.54
C LEU A 422 -14.12 -8.72 -15.45
N CYS A 423 -13.27 -9.74 -15.46
CA CYS A 423 -13.47 -11.01 -16.14
C CYS A 423 -12.93 -12.13 -15.25
N THR A 424 -13.35 -13.36 -15.52
CA THR A 424 -12.62 -14.54 -15.05
C THR A 424 -11.43 -14.82 -15.97
N ARG A 425 -10.36 -15.45 -15.45
CA ARG A 425 -9.17 -15.78 -16.25
C ARG A 425 -9.45 -16.71 -17.41
N ALA A 426 -10.40 -17.62 -17.23
CA ALA A 426 -10.77 -18.61 -18.25
C ALA A 426 -11.56 -17.97 -19.42
N ASN A 427 -12.13 -16.78 -19.23
CA ASN A 427 -12.92 -16.11 -20.25
C ASN A 427 -12.04 -15.36 -21.27
N THR A 428 -11.50 -16.11 -22.22
CA THR A 428 -10.62 -15.57 -23.27
C THR A 428 -11.29 -14.54 -24.19
N SER A 429 -12.61 -14.62 -24.39
CA SER A 429 -13.37 -13.63 -25.16
C SER A 429 -13.37 -12.26 -24.46
N CYS A 430 -13.69 -12.24 -23.16
CA CYS A 430 -13.68 -11.03 -22.33
C CYS A 430 -12.30 -10.36 -22.31
N ILE A 431 -11.23 -11.16 -22.21
CA ILE A 431 -9.84 -10.66 -22.22
C ILE A 431 -9.45 -10.10 -23.60
N GLY A 432 -9.93 -10.70 -24.68
CA GLY A 432 -9.67 -10.25 -26.04
C GLY A 432 -10.37 -8.93 -26.40
N ASP A 433 -11.52 -8.66 -25.79
CA ASP A 433 -12.42 -7.56 -26.13
C ASP A 433 -12.16 -6.26 -25.34
N ASN A 434 -10.94 -6.04 -24.84
CA ASN A 434 -10.55 -4.91 -23.97
C ASN A 434 -11.40 -4.85 -22.68
N PRO A 435 -11.12 -5.73 -21.71
CA PRO A 435 -11.96 -5.85 -20.52
C PRO A 435 -11.93 -4.58 -19.68
N ASP A 436 -13.03 -4.30 -19.00
CA ASP A 436 -13.09 -3.23 -18.01
C ASP A 436 -12.13 -3.52 -16.86
N ILE A 437 -11.37 -2.48 -16.49
CA ILE A 437 -10.39 -2.56 -15.41
C ILE A 437 -10.77 -1.54 -14.35
N VAL A 438 -10.83 -2.01 -13.11
CA VAL A 438 -11.16 -1.22 -11.94
C VAL A 438 -10.08 -1.34 -10.89
N PHE A 439 -10.16 -0.48 -9.89
CA PHE A 439 -9.52 -0.70 -8.62
C PHE A 439 -10.55 -1.09 -7.58
N PHE A 440 -10.13 -1.89 -6.61
CA PHE A 440 -10.93 -2.15 -5.42
C PHE A 440 -10.07 -2.22 -4.17
N ALA A 441 -10.67 -1.88 -3.03
CA ALA A 441 -10.04 -1.91 -1.72
C ALA A 441 -11.09 -2.14 -0.64
N ALA A 442 -10.64 -2.56 0.54
CA ALA A 442 -11.48 -2.50 1.73
C ALA A 442 -11.40 -1.10 2.36
N ILE A 443 -12.57 -0.58 2.71
CA ILE A 443 -12.76 0.61 3.53
C ILE A 443 -13.48 0.21 4.82
N GLN A 444 -13.43 1.09 5.80
CA GLN A 444 -14.07 0.86 7.08
C GLN A 444 -14.90 2.05 7.51
N ARG A 445 -16.10 1.78 8.03
CA ARG A 445 -16.86 2.75 8.81
C ARG A 445 -16.53 2.53 10.28
N LYS A 446 -15.82 3.48 10.88
CA LYS A 446 -15.56 3.51 12.31
C LYS A 446 -16.77 4.09 13.02
N HIS A 447 -17.33 3.34 13.96
CA HIS A 447 -18.34 3.87 14.85
C HIS A 447 -17.68 4.27 16.16
N ASN A 448 -17.55 5.58 16.36
CA ASN A 448 -17.29 6.12 17.68
C ASN A 448 -18.66 6.38 18.31
N ASN A 449 -18.90 5.88 19.52
CA ASN A 449 -20.17 6.13 20.18
C ASN A 449 -19.94 7.16 21.29
N GLY A 450 -20.77 8.21 21.31
CA GLY A 450 -20.71 9.24 22.34
C GLY A 450 -21.16 8.77 23.73
N PHE A 451 -21.54 7.50 23.88
CA PHE A 451 -22.13 6.92 25.09
C PHE A 451 -21.23 5.88 25.78
N GLY A 452 -19.99 5.69 25.31
CA GLY A 452 -19.04 4.75 25.94
C GLY A 452 -19.33 3.26 25.70
N LEU A 453 -20.11 2.94 24.67
CA LEU A 453 -20.17 1.59 24.11
C LEU A 453 -18.82 1.23 23.44
N PRO A 454 -18.57 -0.04 23.10
CA PRO A 454 -17.34 -0.43 22.41
C PRO A 454 -17.24 0.19 21.02
N ILE A 455 -16.05 0.70 20.67
CA ILE A 455 -15.74 1.13 19.30
C ILE A 455 -15.84 -0.09 18.39
N ARG A 456 -16.42 0.07 17.19
CA ARG A 456 -16.47 -0.98 16.18
C ARG A 456 -16.10 -0.46 14.81
N TYR A 457 -15.54 -1.34 13.98
CA TYR A 457 -15.39 -1.11 12.55
C TYR A 457 -16.32 -2.01 11.75
N GLU A 458 -16.89 -1.44 10.71
CA GLU A 458 -17.67 -2.15 9.71
C GLU A 458 -16.89 -2.15 8.39
N ARG A 459 -16.61 -3.33 7.85
CA ARG A 459 -15.83 -3.52 6.63
C ARG A 459 -16.73 -3.44 5.40
N TYR A 460 -16.36 -2.60 4.44
CA TYR A 460 -16.98 -2.51 3.13
C TYR A 460 -15.92 -2.63 2.05
N PHE A 461 -16.31 -3.02 0.84
CA PHE A 461 -15.45 -2.97 -0.34
C PHE A 461 -15.96 -1.89 -1.30
N VAL A 462 -15.03 -1.11 -1.83
CA VAL A 462 -15.32 -0.04 -2.80
C VAL A 462 -14.61 -0.36 -4.10
N VAL A 463 -15.29 -0.06 -5.21
CA VAL A 463 -14.79 -0.21 -6.57
C VAL A 463 -14.79 1.17 -7.23
N TRP A 464 -13.67 1.53 -7.86
CA TRP A 464 -13.56 2.76 -8.64
C TRP A 464 -12.84 2.53 -9.96
N SER A 465 -13.08 3.40 -10.93
CA SER A 465 -12.50 3.25 -12.27
C SER A 465 -10.97 3.25 -12.22
N ALA A 466 -10.32 2.37 -12.99
CA ALA A 466 -8.87 2.42 -13.20
C ALA A 466 -8.43 3.47 -14.24
N THR A 467 -9.40 4.14 -14.87
CA THR A 467 -9.18 5.23 -15.84
C THR A 467 -9.62 6.55 -15.24
N TRP A 468 -8.89 7.62 -15.57
CA TRP A 468 -9.24 8.97 -15.16
C TRP A 468 -10.67 9.31 -15.68
N PRO A 469 -11.54 9.94 -14.86
CA PRO A 469 -11.26 10.62 -13.59
C PRO A 469 -11.36 9.76 -12.32
N PHE A 470 -11.29 8.43 -12.45
CA PHE A 470 -11.24 7.47 -11.33
C PHE A 470 -12.51 7.45 -10.47
N ASN A 471 -13.66 7.77 -11.06
CA ASN A 471 -14.96 7.82 -10.36
C ASN A 471 -15.22 6.56 -9.54
N MET A 472 -15.77 6.72 -8.33
CA MET A 472 -16.34 5.59 -7.60
C MET A 472 -17.50 5.00 -8.41
N LEU A 473 -17.46 3.68 -8.60
CA LEU A 473 -18.41 2.94 -9.43
C LEU A 473 -19.41 2.16 -8.57
N ALA A 474 -18.94 1.54 -7.50
CA ALA A 474 -19.78 0.77 -6.60
C ALA A 474 -19.17 0.66 -5.20
N VAL A 475 -20.01 0.35 -4.21
CA VAL A 475 -19.62 0.02 -2.83
C VAL A 475 -20.49 -1.13 -2.32
N SER A 476 -19.97 -1.98 -1.44
CA SER A 476 -20.79 -3.01 -0.77
C SER A 476 -22.03 -2.36 -0.15
N GLN A 477 -23.21 -2.94 -0.39
CA GLN A 477 -24.46 -2.42 0.16
C GLN A 477 -24.54 -2.61 1.68
N ASN A 478 -23.87 -3.64 2.20
CA ASN A 478 -23.88 -4.04 3.59
C ASN A 478 -22.44 -4.32 4.08
N PRO A 479 -22.14 -4.18 5.38
CA PRO A 479 -20.83 -4.52 5.91
C PRO A 479 -20.58 -6.03 5.84
N ILE A 480 -19.32 -6.44 5.73
CA ILE A 480 -18.94 -7.84 5.48
C ILE A 480 -18.18 -8.45 6.68
N LEU A 481 -18.63 -9.61 7.13
CA LEU A 481 -17.93 -10.46 8.11
C LEU A 481 -17.54 -11.81 7.48
N MET A 482 -16.43 -12.38 7.94
CA MET A 482 -16.04 -13.76 7.62
C MET A 482 -16.82 -14.77 8.47
N ALA A 483 -16.82 -16.03 8.07
CA ALA A 483 -17.67 -17.07 8.65
C ALA A 483 -17.54 -17.18 10.17
N ASN A 484 -16.33 -17.24 10.70
CA ASN A 484 -16.07 -17.29 12.14
C ASN A 484 -15.81 -15.93 12.78
N GLU A 485 -15.98 -14.80 12.06
CA GLU A 485 -15.68 -13.47 12.58
C GLU A 485 -16.77 -12.94 13.51
N THR A 486 -16.35 -12.43 14.66
CA THR A 486 -17.22 -11.68 15.58
C THR A 486 -16.63 -10.29 15.83
N ASN A 487 -17.50 -9.35 16.18
CA ASN A 487 -17.17 -7.98 16.50
C ASN A 487 -18.01 -7.56 17.71
N ARG A 488 -17.41 -6.83 18.64
CA ARG A 488 -18.08 -6.38 19.85
C ARG A 488 -19.13 -5.32 19.54
N GLY A 489 -20.06 -5.15 20.47
CA GLY A 489 -21.21 -4.26 20.33
C GLY A 489 -22.53 -5.01 20.13
N TRP A 490 -22.47 -6.32 19.89
CA TRP A 490 -23.62 -7.19 19.70
C TRP A 490 -23.54 -8.43 20.59
N LYS A 491 -24.70 -8.98 20.98
CA LYS A 491 -24.75 -10.26 21.68
C LYS A 491 -24.38 -11.40 20.73
N PRO A 492 -23.85 -12.53 21.24
CA PRO A 492 -23.64 -13.73 20.42
C PRO A 492 -24.83 -14.09 19.53
N THR A 493 -26.05 -14.08 20.08
CA THR A 493 -27.28 -14.41 19.34
C THR A 493 -27.68 -13.37 18.27
N GLU A 494 -27.10 -12.18 18.31
CA GLU A 494 -27.36 -11.10 17.36
C GLU A 494 -26.34 -11.12 16.22
N ILE A 495 -25.08 -11.41 16.51
CA ILE A 495 -23.99 -11.39 15.52
C ILE A 495 -23.89 -12.67 14.69
N TRP A 496 -24.19 -13.83 15.26
CA TRP A 496 -24.13 -15.09 14.53
C TRP A 496 -25.35 -15.25 13.61
N ASP A 497 -25.11 -15.44 12.32
CA ASP A 497 -26.05 -16.05 11.38
C ASP A 497 -25.54 -17.47 11.03
N ASP A 498 -26.42 -18.46 11.07
CA ASP A 498 -26.05 -19.90 11.06
C ASP A 498 -25.44 -20.37 9.72
N VAL A 499 -24.23 -19.92 9.38
CA VAL A 499 -23.46 -20.41 8.23
C VAL A 499 -22.92 -21.81 8.50
N PRO A 500 -23.04 -22.76 7.55
CA PRO A 500 -22.57 -24.13 7.73
C PRO A 500 -21.12 -24.23 8.21
N GLU A 501 -20.25 -23.36 7.71
CA GLU A 501 -18.81 -23.37 7.93
C GLU A 501 -18.41 -23.02 9.36
N ALA A 502 -19.24 -22.24 10.07
CA ALA A 502 -18.99 -21.83 11.45
C ALA A 502 -19.91 -22.57 12.45
N LYS A 503 -20.60 -23.64 12.05
CA LYS A 503 -21.50 -24.38 12.94
C LYS A 503 -20.78 -25.02 14.13
N ASP A 504 -19.55 -25.47 13.89
CA ASP A 504 -18.71 -26.15 14.89
C ASP A 504 -17.87 -25.16 15.72
N GLU A 505 -17.90 -23.86 15.39
CA GLU A 505 -17.21 -22.84 16.15
C GLU A 505 -17.92 -22.58 17.48
N GLY A 506 -17.13 -22.41 18.54
CA GLY A 506 -17.66 -21.92 19.80
C GLY A 506 -18.31 -20.56 19.58
N ARG A 507 -19.62 -20.43 19.84
CA ARG A 507 -20.39 -19.19 19.62
C ARG A 507 -20.05 -18.06 20.60
N GLU A 508 -18.91 -18.14 21.27
CA GLU A 508 -18.41 -17.08 22.13
C GLU A 508 -17.84 -15.94 21.27
N VAL A 509 -17.99 -14.70 21.74
CA VAL A 509 -17.37 -13.55 21.07
C VAL A 509 -15.88 -13.59 21.39
N TRP A 510 -15.04 -13.71 20.37
CA TRP A 510 -13.58 -13.74 20.53
C TRP A 510 -12.91 -12.45 20.04
N GLY A 511 -13.59 -11.65 19.21
CA GLY A 511 -13.08 -10.37 18.71
C GLY A 511 -13.67 -9.17 19.47
N GLU A 512 -12.86 -8.49 20.29
CA GLU A 512 -13.28 -7.23 20.91
C GLU A 512 -13.44 -6.10 19.89
N PHE A 513 -12.63 -6.13 18.83
CA PHE A 513 -12.55 -5.07 17.82
C PHE A 513 -11.78 -5.58 16.61
N THR A 514 -12.44 -5.82 15.48
CA THR A 514 -11.78 -6.31 14.25
C THR A 514 -11.68 -5.23 13.19
N TYR A 515 -10.56 -5.17 12.49
CA TYR A 515 -10.36 -4.31 11.31
C TYR A 515 -9.41 -4.97 10.32
N THR A 516 -9.64 -4.71 9.04
CA THR A 516 -8.76 -5.15 7.96
C THR A 516 -7.58 -4.21 7.79
N THR A 517 -6.39 -4.78 7.68
CA THR A 517 -5.13 -4.03 7.50
C THR A 517 -4.53 -4.23 6.11
N THR A 518 -4.84 -5.33 5.42
CA THR A 518 -4.33 -5.59 4.06
C THR A 518 -5.33 -6.36 3.22
N ILE A 519 -5.27 -6.09 1.92
CA ILE A 519 -5.77 -6.95 0.85
C ILE A 519 -4.63 -7.14 -0.15
N ALA A 520 -4.40 -8.37 -0.58
CA ALA A 520 -3.41 -8.71 -1.60
C ALA A 520 -3.90 -9.91 -2.42
N TYR A 521 -3.50 -10.04 -3.68
CA TYR A 521 -3.72 -11.29 -4.40
C TYR A 521 -3.00 -12.43 -3.69
N ALA A 522 -3.70 -13.55 -3.49
CA ALA A 522 -3.14 -14.70 -2.81
C ALA A 522 -1.95 -15.27 -3.62
N TRP A 523 -1.01 -15.87 -2.91
CA TRP A 523 0.13 -16.51 -3.53
C TRP A 523 -0.29 -17.80 -4.21
N GLY A 524 0.32 -18.14 -5.35
CA GLY A 524 0.21 -19.49 -5.90
C GLY A 524 0.10 -19.57 -7.42
N ARG A 525 -0.21 -18.47 -8.12
CA ARG A 525 -0.20 -18.48 -9.59
C ARG A 525 1.21 -18.25 -10.14
N ALA A 526 1.55 -18.91 -11.23
CA ALA A 526 2.76 -18.57 -11.97
C ALA A 526 2.55 -17.28 -12.77
N GLU A 527 3.23 -16.19 -12.40
CA GLU A 527 3.21 -14.95 -13.15
C GLU A 527 4.18 -14.98 -14.35
N SER A 528 3.86 -14.28 -15.45
CA SER A 528 4.84 -14.01 -16.51
C SER A 528 5.80 -12.90 -16.13
N ASP A 529 5.28 -11.87 -15.45
CA ASP A 529 6.03 -10.70 -14.99
C ASP A 529 5.58 -10.29 -13.59
N ILE A 530 6.51 -9.81 -12.77
CA ILE A 530 6.22 -9.33 -11.41
C ILE A 530 5.21 -8.18 -11.39
N ARG A 531 5.13 -7.39 -12.46
CA ARG A 531 4.14 -6.31 -12.65
C ARG A 531 2.70 -6.81 -12.60
N GLU A 532 2.47 -8.09 -12.85
CA GLU A 532 1.14 -8.68 -12.76
C GLU A 532 0.69 -8.93 -11.31
N LYS A 533 1.58 -8.91 -10.31
CA LYS A 533 1.21 -9.20 -8.92
C LYS A 533 0.20 -8.24 -8.32
N GLY A 534 0.16 -7.00 -8.81
CA GLY A 534 -0.85 -6.02 -8.42
C GLY A 534 -2.15 -6.10 -9.21
N THR A 535 -2.28 -7.05 -10.15
CA THR A 535 -3.44 -7.18 -11.05
C THR A 535 -4.00 -8.60 -11.06
N GLY A 536 -5.31 -8.72 -10.88
CA GLY A 536 -6.00 -10.01 -10.93
C GLY A 536 -7.35 -9.91 -11.61
N TYR A 537 -8.12 -10.98 -11.44
CA TYR A 537 -9.37 -11.29 -12.12
C TYR A 537 -10.44 -11.65 -11.08
N LEU A 538 -11.70 -11.71 -11.50
CA LEU A 538 -12.82 -11.99 -10.59
C LEU A 538 -12.70 -13.34 -9.87
N ASP A 539 -12.14 -14.34 -10.56
CA ASP A 539 -11.92 -15.69 -10.05
C ASP A 539 -10.61 -15.87 -9.28
N ASP A 540 -9.82 -14.80 -9.08
CA ASP A 540 -8.61 -14.87 -8.27
C ASP A 540 -8.92 -14.81 -6.78
N GLU A 541 -8.25 -15.64 -5.98
CA GLU A 541 -8.23 -15.52 -4.53
C GLU A 541 -7.42 -14.29 -4.10
N VAL A 542 -7.94 -13.54 -3.13
CA VAL A 542 -7.22 -12.54 -2.36
C VAL A 542 -7.05 -13.00 -0.93
N ILE A 543 -5.94 -12.59 -0.31
CA ILE A 543 -5.70 -12.72 1.12
C ILE A 543 -6.02 -11.39 1.81
N LEU A 544 -6.75 -11.48 2.91
CA LEU A 544 -7.10 -10.38 3.79
C LEU A 544 -6.44 -10.61 5.14
N SER A 545 -5.82 -9.58 5.71
CA SER A 545 -5.38 -9.60 7.11
C SER A 545 -6.33 -8.80 7.98
N VAL A 546 -6.62 -9.32 9.16
CA VAL A 546 -7.53 -8.76 10.16
C VAL A 546 -6.77 -8.56 11.46
N GLY A 547 -6.67 -7.33 11.96
CA GLY A 547 -6.21 -7.04 13.31
C GLY A 547 -7.33 -7.22 14.33
N ILE A 548 -6.96 -7.61 15.56
CA ILE A 548 -7.87 -7.78 16.69
C ILE A 548 -7.37 -6.92 17.85
N ASP A 549 -8.08 -5.83 18.15
CA ASP A 549 -7.90 -4.99 19.34
C ASP A 549 -6.45 -4.59 19.66
N ASP A 550 -5.64 -4.33 18.62
CA ASP A 550 -4.21 -4.09 18.74
C ASP A 550 -3.46 -5.14 19.62
N LYS A 551 -3.95 -6.38 19.64
CA LYS A 551 -3.46 -7.49 20.47
C LYS A 551 -3.11 -8.74 19.66
N ASP A 552 -3.79 -8.95 18.54
CA ASP A 552 -3.64 -10.16 17.74
C ASP A 552 -3.97 -9.89 16.26
N GLY A 553 -3.86 -10.92 15.42
CA GLY A 553 -4.31 -10.86 14.05
C GLY A 553 -4.54 -12.21 13.37
N LEU A 554 -5.38 -12.17 12.35
CA LEU A 554 -5.82 -13.31 11.57
C LEU A 554 -5.69 -13.01 10.08
N TYR A 555 -5.82 -14.05 9.25
CA TYR A 555 -6.01 -13.88 7.82
C TYR A 555 -7.20 -14.70 7.31
N GLY A 556 -7.77 -14.28 6.19
CA GLY A 556 -8.73 -15.06 5.41
C GLY A 556 -8.34 -15.07 3.94
N LYS A 557 -8.77 -16.10 3.20
CA LYS A 557 -8.71 -16.12 1.74
C LYS A 557 -10.12 -16.11 1.18
N VAL A 558 -10.35 -15.26 0.18
CA VAL A 558 -11.67 -15.09 -0.46
C VAL A 558 -11.47 -14.85 -1.95
N VAL A 559 -12.37 -15.36 -2.79
CA VAL A 559 -12.38 -15.02 -4.22
C VAL A 559 -12.79 -13.56 -4.39
N ALA A 560 -12.15 -12.84 -5.31
CA ALA A 560 -12.43 -11.42 -5.53
C ALA A 560 -13.90 -11.16 -5.86
N GLU A 561 -14.52 -12.01 -6.68
CA GLU A 561 -15.96 -11.97 -6.98
C GLU A 561 -16.83 -12.03 -5.72
N ASP A 562 -16.55 -12.95 -4.78
CA ASP A 562 -17.33 -13.11 -3.55
C ASP A 562 -17.27 -11.87 -2.65
N LEU A 563 -16.14 -11.16 -2.61
CA LEU A 563 -16.03 -9.89 -1.88
C LEU A 563 -16.81 -8.75 -2.53
N LEU A 564 -17.03 -8.84 -3.84
CA LEU A 564 -17.67 -7.84 -4.66
C LEU A 564 -19.12 -8.22 -4.99
N GLN A 565 -19.72 -9.20 -4.33
CA GLN A 565 -21.16 -9.44 -4.41
C GLN A 565 -21.94 -8.41 -3.56
N CYS A 566 -23.24 -8.28 -3.82
CA CYS A 566 -24.13 -7.37 -3.08
C CYS A 566 -23.66 -5.91 -3.12
N LEU A 567 -23.23 -5.44 -4.31
CA LEU A 567 -22.83 -4.06 -4.52
C LEU A 567 -24.02 -3.13 -4.72
N ARG A 568 -23.88 -1.89 -4.25
CA ARG A 568 -24.69 -0.75 -4.65
C ARG A 568 -23.90 0.09 -5.63
N ILE A 569 -24.51 0.41 -6.77
CA ILE A 569 -23.90 1.28 -7.79
C ILE A 569 -23.87 2.72 -7.27
N CYS A 570 -22.72 3.37 -7.40
CA CYS A 570 -22.55 4.77 -7.05
C CYS A 570 -23.24 5.65 -8.12
N PRO A 571 -23.78 6.82 -7.76
CA PRO A 571 -24.37 7.76 -8.73
C PRO A 571 -23.38 8.18 -9.83
N GLY A 572 -22.09 8.26 -9.48
CA GLY A 572 -21.01 8.51 -10.43
C GLY A 572 -20.89 9.98 -10.80
N ARG A 573 -20.63 10.26 -12.07
CA ARG A 573 -20.48 11.62 -12.61
C ARG A 573 -21.78 12.08 -13.27
N LEU A 574 -22.29 13.25 -12.89
CA LEU A 574 -23.50 13.86 -13.46
C LEU A 574 -23.40 14.21 -14.96
#